data_AF-A0A2V2NC21-F1
#
_entry.id   AF-A0A2V2NC21-F1
#
_cell.length_a   1.000
_cell.length_b   1.000
_cell.length_c   1.000
_cell.angle_alpha   90.00
_cell.angle_beta   90.00
_cell.angle_gamma   90.00
#
_symmetry.space_group_name_H-M   'P 1'
#
loop_
_entity.id
_entity.type
_entity.pdbx_description
1 polymer ?
#
loop_
_entity_poly.entity_id
_entity_poly.type
_entity_poly.pdbx_seq_one_letter_code
_entity_poly.pdbx_strand_id
1 'polypeptide(L)'
;MRAGIINAGGWQTHVDMKSGRQISLSGYLPSLLSPILESHRYPGDRDSGAIPWVTDVAQEIVNAYEPEFLMLDYATPYFLRFNEGMEGNEWNEMISGLLDHVSGFCEINGYNPVIVGTGAMIKHQGIIDLTGLSGLADAGGPVHHLATIMEPSGKDLNYLHAHPHVSGVYSREEILETFQMSLENKKDIPDLLVIAKPGYTFRALGSCIRPYHFLPGQNEKIPISGLDSSVHDITDISGGVLRSLESEKTALIIIEGLGTDDLPCRMVSNSDHWYRYTMSCEQYLAITTGKHISSQPWPPGYRGFIHDGMKKAYPFSGIIDQIPHGTIGEIWPGKSAAVGTRSVFTHVSSGADITIECKVCNQYNHGTMAIFSEKGISQQE
;
A
#
# COMPACT_ATOMS: atom_id res chain seq x y z
N MET A 1 -20.83 3.51 10.63
CA MET A 1 -19.82 4.58 10.81
C MET A 1 -18.41 3.97 10.82
N ARG A 2 -17.36 4.72 10.42
CA ARG A 2 -15.94 4.36 10.65
C ARG A 2 -15.29 5.42 11.52
N ALA A 3 -14.71 4.99 12.63
CA ALA A 3 -14.04 5.87 13.59
C ALA A 3 -12.55 5.53 13.66
N GLY A 4 -11.75 6.45 14.20
CA GLY A 4 -10.33 6.23 14.42
C GLY A 4 -9.83 6.76 15.76
N ILE A 5 -8.77 6.15 16.26
CA ILE A 5 -8.00 6.61 17.42
C ILE A 5 -6.60 6.93 16.93
N ILE A 6 -6.18 8.19 17.06
CA ILE A 6 -4.82 8.62 16.75
C ILE A 6 -4.08 8.74 18.07
N ASN A 7 -2.94 8.04 18.18
CA ASN A 7 -2.07 8.07 19.34
C ASN A 7 -0.71 8.66 18.97
N ALA A 8 -0.37 9.81 19.53
CA ALA A 8 0.87 10.55 19.25
C ALA A 8 1.88 10.50 20.42
N GLY A 9 1.91 9.38 21.18
CA GLY A 9 2.89 9.16 22.24
C GLY A 9 2.64 9.99 23.50
N GLY A 10 1.54 9.70 24.20
CA GLY A 10 1.10 10.41 25.41
C GLY A 10 -0.13 11.29 25.21
N TRP A 11 -0.67 11.31 23.99
CA TRP A 11 -1.92 11.96 23.65
C TRP A 11 -2.71 11.08 22.66
N GLN A 12 -3.98 10.83 22.98
CA GLN A 12 -4.92 10.15 22.10
C GLN A 12 -6.09 11.06 21.73
N THR A 13 -6.55 10.96 20.48
CA THR A 13 -7.76 11.61 20.01
C THR A 13 -8.61 10.66 19.20
N HIS A 14 -9.93 10.85 19.29
CA HIS A 14 -10.92 10.07 18.57
C HIS A 14 -11.50 10.90 17.43
N VAL A 15 -11.56 10.33 16.23
CA VAL A 15 -11.97 11.05 15.02
C VAL A 15 -13.00 10.26 14.22
N ASP A 16 -13.93 10.98 13.60
CA ASP A 16 -14.74 10.43 12.51
C ASP A 16 -13.85 10.38 11.26
N MET A 17 -13.62 9.18 10.73
CA MET A 17 -12.64 9.01 9.65
C MET A 17 -13.07 9.71 8.36
N LYS A 18 -14.37 9.93 8.14
CA LYS A 18 -14.88 10.58 6.93
C LYS A 18 -14.71 12.09 6.95
N SER A 19 -15.02 12.74 8.07
CA SER A 19 -14.98 14.21 8.21
C SER A 19 -13.68 14.73 8.83
N GLY A 20 -12.91 13.86 9.48
CA GLY A 20 -11.73 14.21 10.27
C GLY A 20 -12.03 14.95 11.57
N ARG A 21 -13.31 15.13 11.92
CA ARG A 21 -13.70 15.85 13.13
C ARG A 21 -13.46 14.99 14.35
N GLN A 22 -13.03 15.63 15.43
CA GLN A 22 -12.97 14.99 16.73
C GLN A 22 -14.38 14.57 17.17
N ILE A 23 -14.48 13.36 17.70
CA ILE A 23 -15.72 12.78 18.24
C ILE A 23 -15.44 12.19 19.63
N SER A 24 -16.48 11.92 20.40
CA SER A 24 -16.37 11.14 21.63
C SER A 24 -16.79 9.71 21.33
N LEU A 25 -15.94 8.75 21.68
CA LEU A 25 -16.20 7.32 21.51
C LEU A 25 -16.21 6.64 22.87
N SER A 26 -17.15 5.71 23.04
CA SER A 26 -17.25 4.80 24.16
C SER A 26 -17.66 3.42 23.65
N GLY A 27 -17.43 2.37 24.44
CA GLY A 27 -17.77 1.00 24.08
C GLY A 27 -16.55 0.08 24.05
N TYR A 28 -16.78 -1.15 23.57
CA TYR A 28 -15.77 -2.21 23.59
C TYR A 28 -14.54 -1.88 22.74
N LEU A 29 -14.71 -1.56 21.46
CA LEU A 29 -13.58 -1.34 20.55
C LEU A 29 -12.64 -0.21 20.98
N PRO A 30 -13.12 1.00 21.35
CA PRO A 30 -12.23 2.01 21.93
C PRO A 30 -11.49 1.55 23.18
N SER A 31 -12.17 0.83 24.08
CA SER A 31 -11.58 0.34 25.33
C SER A 31 -10.53 -0.75 25.11
N LEU A 32 -10.70 -1.54 24.03
CA LEU A 32 -9.73 -2.55 23.59
C LEU A 32 -8.52 -1.90 22.90
N LEU A 33 -8.75 -0.95 21.99
CA LEU A 33 -7.71 -0.43 21.11
C LEU A 33 -6.83 0.62 21.76
N SER A 34 -7.37 1.48 22.62
CA SER A 34 -6.59 2.54 23.27
C SER A 34 -5.36 2.01 24.05
N PRO A 35 -5.47 0.98 24.91
CA PRO A 35 -4.33 0.43 25.63
C PRO A 35 -3.28 -0.23 24.73
N ILE A 36 -3.71 -0.89 23.65
CA ILE A 36 -2.81 -1.50 22.65
C ILE A 36 -1.95 -0.40 22.02
N LEU A 37 -2.56 0.69 21.58
CA LEU A 37 -1.84 1.81 20.97
C LEU A 37 -0.87 2.49 21.96
N GLU A 38 -1.22 2.58 23.24
CA GLU A 38 -0.34 3.14 24.28
C GLU A 38 0.90 2.29 24.53
N SER A 39 0.72 0.97 24.55
CA SER A 39 1.76 -0.01 24.89
C SER A 39 2.67 -0.31 23.70
N HIS A 40 2.17 -0.20 22.46
CA HIS A 40 2.91 -0.53 21.24
C HIS A 40 3.16 0.69 20.38
N ARG A 41 4.10 1.54 20.81
CA ARG A 41 4.55 2.67 19.99
C ARG A 41 5.24 2.17 18.73
N TYR A 42 4.82 2.68 17.58
CA TYR A 42 5.52 2.41 16.33
C TYR A 42 6.96 2.90 16.43
N PRO A 43 7.98 2.11 16.03
CA PRO A 43 9.38 2.52 16.14
C PRO A 43 9.80 3.47 15.00
N GLY A 44 9.27 3.29 13.79
CA GLY A 44 9.55 4.13 12.63
C GLY A 44 9.88 3.32 11.37
N ASP A 45 9.71 3.93 10.19
CA ASP A 45 9.87 3.25 8.89
C ASP A 45 11.30 2.75 8.61
N ARG A 46 12.30 3.35 9.26
CA ARG A 46 13.73 3.03 9.09
C ARG A 46 14.27 2.18 10.24
N ASP A 47 13.41 1.70 11.13
CA ASP A 47 13.79 0.87 12.27
C ASP A 47 13.34 -0.58 12.01
N SER A 48 14.27 -1.53 12.04
CA SER A 48 13.97 -2.96 11.86
C SER A 48 13.03 -3.50 12.95
N GLY A 49 12.94 -2.84 14.11
CA GLY A 49 11.96 -3.13 15.15
C GLY A 49 10.51 -2.96 14.70
N ALA A 50 10.26 -2.31 13.55
CA ALA A 50 8.92 -2.24 12.96
C ALA A 50 8.40 -3.61 12.49
N ILE A 51 9.30 -4.57 12.19
CA ILE A 51 8.92 -5.94 11.81
C ILE A 51 8.23 -6.66 12.98
N PRO A 52 8.87 -6.87 14.15
CA PRO A 52 8.20 -7.50 15.29
C PRO A 52 7.04 -6.66 15.82
N TRP A 53 7.06 -5.33 15.68
CA TRP A 53 5.92 -4.48 16.06
C TRP A 53 4.60 -4.90 15.38
N VAL A 54 4.62 -5.32 14.11
CA VAL A 54 3.41 -5.77 13.40
C VAL A 54 2.80 -6.99 14.08
N THR A 55 3.60 -8.02 14.36
CA THR A 55 3.11 -9.24 15.00
C THR A 55 2.76 -9.02 16.46
N ASP A 56 3.48 -8.16 17.18
CA ASP A 56 3.21 -7.89 18.60
C ASP A 56 1.83 -7.24 18.75
N VAL A 57 1.55 -6.24 17.91
CA VAL A 57 0.23 -5.59 17.86
C VAL A 57 -0.84 -6.57 17.36
N ALA A 58 -0.54 -7.38 16.35
CA ALA A 58 -1.46 -8.38 15.86
C ALA A 58 -1.79 -9.41 16.94
N GLN A 59 -0.83 -9.81 17.77
CA GLN A 59 -1.03 -10.75 18.88
C GLN A 59 -2.02 -10.20 19.91
N GLU A 60 -1.90 -8.92 20.28
CA GLU A 60 -2.86 -8.26 21.16
C GLU A 60 -4.28 -8.29 20.59
N ILE A 61 -4.43 -8.04 19.28
CA ILE A 61 -5.72 -8.13 18.60
C ILE A 61 -6.22 -9.57 18.57
N VAL A 62 -5.37 -10.55 18.29
CA VAL A 62 -5.76 -11.97 18.28
C VAL A 62 -6.27 -12.40 19.65
N ASN A 63 -5.56 -12.03 20.71
CA ASN A 63 -5.94 -12.37 22.09
C ASN A 63 -7.28 -11.75 22.50
N ALA A 64 -7.56 -10.53 22.04
CA ALA A 64 -8.71 -9.76 22.52
C ALA A 64 -9.94 -9.88 21.61
N TYR A 65 -9.75 -9.99 20.30
CA TYR A 65 -10.80 -9.92 19.28
C TYR A 65 -11.02 -11.25 18.53
N GLU A 66 -10.00 -12.10 18.44
CA GLU A 66 -10.00 -13.39 17.73
C GLU A 66 -10.48 -13.30 16.27
N PRO A 67 -9.77 -12.56 15.38
CA PRO A 67 -10.15 -12.50 13.98
C PRO A 67 -10.02 -13.86 13.27
N GLU A 68 -10.83 -14.06 12.23
CA GLU A 68 -10.71 -15.20 11.31
C GLU A 68 -9.86 -14.82 10.09
N PHE A 69 -9.98 -13.56 9.65
CA PHE A 69 -9.13 -12.97 8.63
C PHE A 69 -8.18 -11.95 9.25
N LEU A 70 -6.88 -12.09 8.98
CA LEU A 70 -5.86 -11.16 9.40
C LEU A 70 -5.06 -10.67 8.19
N MET A 71 -4.89 -9.36 8.02
CA MET A 71 -3.97 -8.79 7.03
C MET A 71 -2.77 -8.18 7.75
N LEU A 72 -1.56 -8.64 7.41
CA LEU A 72 -0.31 -8.11 7.96
C LEU A 72 0.52 -7.51 6.84
N ASP A 73 0.88 -6.23 6.93
CA ASP A 73 1.79 -5.60 5.97
C ASP A 73 3.12 -5.17 6.58
N TYR A 74 4.19 -5.53 5.87
CA TYR A 74 5.57 -5.31 6.24
C TYR A 74 6.25 -4.44 5.17
N ALA A 75 6.18 -3.12 5.36
CA ALA A 75 6.84 -2.14 4.48
C ALA A 75 8.30 -1.85 4.88
N THR A 76 8.71 -2.27 6.08
CA THR A 76 10.05 -2.01 6.62
C THR A 76 11.19 -2.52 5.72
N PRO A 77 11.14 -3.73 5.11
CA PRO A 77 12.21 -4.17 4.21
C PRO A 77 12.38 -3.22 3.01
N TYR A 78 11.26 -2.77 2.41
CA TYR A 78 11.29 -1.75 1.36
C TYR A 78 11.98 -0.47 1.84
N PHE A 79 11.58 0.09 2.99
CA PHE A 79 12.14 1.36 3.46
C PHE A 79 13.62 1.27 3.80
N LEU A 80 14.07 0.16 4.38
CA LEU A 80 15.48 -0.06 4.68
C LEU A 80 16.31 -0.18 3.41
N ARG A 81 15.83 -0.92 2.40
CA ARG A 81 16.53 -1.03 1.13
C ARG A 81 16.49 0.27 0.32
N PHE A 82 15.36 0.96 0.32
CA PHE A 82 15.16 2.24 -0.37
C PHE A 82 16.06 3.36 0.19
N ASN A 83 16.13 3.49 1.53
CA ASN A 83 16.81 4.60 2.20
C ASN A 83 18.23 4.28 2.70
N GLU A 84 18.52 3.04 3.10
CA GLU A 84 19.84 2.64 3.65
C GLU A 84 20.67 1.84 2.66
N GLY A 85 20.07 1.33 1.59
CA GLY A 85 20.77 0.54 0.58
C GLY A 85 21.16 -0.87 1.01
N MET A 86 20.40 -1.46 1.94
CA MET A 86 20.59 -2.84 2.39
C MET A 86 20.65 -3.85 1.23
N GLU A 87 21.67 -4.71 1.23
CA GLU A 87 21.89 -5.71 0.19
C GLU A 87 22.68 -6.93 0.69
N GLY A 88 22.76 -7.98 -0.14
CA GLY A 88 23.58 -9.15 0.14
C GLY A 88 23.11 -9.94 1.38
N ASN A 89 24.06 -10.32 2.24
CA ASN A 89 23.77 -11.15 3.40
C ASN A 89 22.80 -10.48 4.39
N GLU A 90 22.93 -9.16 4.61
CA GLU A 90 22.06 -8.42 5.52
C GLU A 90 20.59 -8.47 5.07
N TRP A 91 20.37 -8.32 3.76
CA TRP A 91 19.05 -8.47 3.15
C TRP A 91 18.51 -9.89 3.33
N ASN A 92 19.33 -10.90 3.02
CA ASN A 92 18.92 -12.30 3.11
C ASN A 92 18.58 -12.71 4.55
N GLU A 93 19.38 -12.27 5.53
CA GLU A 93 19.15 -12.52 6.95
C GLU A 93 17.87 -11.85 7.44
N MET A 94 17.61 -10.61 7.02
CA MET A 94 16.37 -9.91 7.36
C MET A 94 15.14 -10.61 6.79
N ILE A 95 15.16 -10.96 5.51
CA ILE A 95 14.01 -11.60 4.86
C ILE A 95 13.77 -12.98 5.44
N SER A 96 14.82 -13.79 5.64
CA SER A 96 14.68 -15.11 6.28
C SER A 96 14.10 -14.97 7.69
N GLY A 97 14.66 -14.06 8.50
CA GLY A 97 14.18 -13.82 9.87
C GLY A 97 12.73 -13.34 9.89
N LEU A 98 12.33 -12.48 8.95
CA LEU A 98 10.95 -12.03 8.82
C LEU A 98 10.00 -13.18 8.44
N LEU A 99 10.39 -14.04 7.49
CA LEU A 99 9.57 -15.18 7.06
C LEU A 99 9.43 -16.22 8.19
N ASP A 100 10.51 -16.51 8.91
CA ASP A 100 10.50 -17.40 10.08
C ASP A 100 9.59 -16.84 11.18
N HIS A 101 9.70 -15.54 11.45
CA HIS A 101 8.91 -14.84 12.45
C HIS A 101 7.42 -14.85 12.14
N VAL A 102 7.05 -14.56 10.89
CA VAL A 102 5.67 -14.65 10.40
C VAL A 102 5.14 -16.08 10.50
N SER A 103 5.94 -17.07 10.09
CA SER A 103 5.54 -18.47 10.13
C SER A 103 5.25 -18.93 11.56
N GLY A 104 6.13 -18.57 12.51
CA GLY A 104 5.93 -18.86 13.93
C GLY A 104 4.66 -18.19 14.49
N PHE A 105 4.41 -16.92 14.15
CA PHE A 105 3.18 -16.23 14.55
C PHE A 105 1.92 -16.95 14.03
N CYS A 106 1.91 -17.35 12.76
CA CYS A 106 0.78 -18.06 12.16
C CYS A 106 0.57 -19.44 12.77
N GLU A 107 1.63 -20.20 13.02
CA GLU A 107 1.56 -21.53 13.65
C GLU A 107 0.97 -21.45 15.06
N ILE A 108 1.45 -20.52 15.89
CA ILE A 108 0.99 -20.35 17.28
C ILE A 108 -0.50 -19.99 17.33
N ASN A 109 -0.96 -19.17 16.39
CA ASN A 109 -2.32 -18.64 16.39
C ASN A 109 -3.30 -19.41 15.48
N GLY A 110 -2.83 -20.46 14.81
CA GLY A 110 -3.64 -21.33 13.96
C GLY A 110 -4.16 -20.65 12.68
N TYR A 111 -3.35 -19.78 12.06
CA TYR A 111 -3.66 -19.20 10.76
C TYR A 111 -2.96 -19.95 9.62
N ASN A 112 -3.67 -20.17 8.51
CA ASN A 112 -3.06 -20.49 7.24
C ASN A 112 -2.37 -19.24 6.66
N PRO A 113 -1.04 -19.24 6.44
CA PRO A 113 -0.33 -18.09 5.92
C PRO A 113 -0.42 -18.00 4.38
N VAL A 114 -0.94 -16.88 3.88
CA VAL A 114 -0.88 -16.49 2.46
C VAL A 114 0.14 -15.37 2.34
N ILE A 115 1.33 -15.66 1.81
CA ILE A 115 2.44 -14.69 1.70
C ILE A 115 2.50 -14.15 0.28
N VAL A 116 2.48 -12.82 0.15
CA VAL A 116 2.60 -12.09 -1.12
C VAL A 116 3.79 -11.13 -1.04
N GLY A 117 4.80 -11.34 -1.89
CA GLY A 117 5.84 -10.35 -2.10
C GLY A 117 5.38 -9.32 -3.12
N THR A 118 5.68 -8.03 -2.92
CA THR A 118 5.23 -6.98 -3.86
C THR A 118 6.17 -6.77 -5.05
N GLY A 119 7.25 -7.54 -5.14
CA GLY A 119 8.20 -7.53 -6.25
C GLY A 119 9.61 -7.09 -5.83
N ALA A 120 10.59 -7.42 -6.66
CA ALA A 120 11.99 -7.10 -6.40
C ALA A 120 12.26 -5.60 -6.46
N MET A 121 13.26 -5.16 -5.71
CA MET A 121 13.83 -3.81 -5.81
C MET A 121 15.11 -3.83 -6.65
N ILE A 122 15.36 -2.75 -7.39
CA ILE A 122 16.52 -2.60 -8.27
C ILE A 122 17.36 -1.39 -7.86
N LYS A 123 18.67 -1.44 -8.11
CA LYS A 123 19.57 -0.32 -7.78
C LYS A 123 19.16 0.94 -8.53
N HIS A 124 19.15 2.06 -7.82
CA HIS A 124 18.96 3.37 -8.40
C HIS A 124 20.17 3.76 -9.25
N GLN A 125 19.93 4.16 -10.49
CA GLN A 125 20.95 4.51 -11.50
C GLN A 125 20.99 6.00 -11.80
N GLY A 126 19.89 6.73 -11.63
CA GLY A 126 19.89 8.17 -11.86
C GLY A 126 18.51 8.82 -11.87
N ILE A 127 18.54 10.15 -11.99
CA ILE A 127 17.36 11.01 -11.92
C ILE A 127 17.18 11.72 -13.26
N ILE A 128 15.94 11.70 -13.77
CA ILE A 128 15.49 12.47 -14.93
C ILE A 128 14.86 13.77 -14.42
N ASP A 129 15.46 14.91 -14.75
CA ASP A 129 15.03 16.21 -14.24
C ASP A 129 13.96 16.84 -15.14
N LEU A 130 12.74 16.97 -14.63
CA LEU A 130 11.61 17.57 -15.33
C LEU A 130 11.33 19.01 -14.88
N THR A 131 12.13 19.56 -13.95
CA THR A 131 11.90 20.92 -13.40
C THR A 131 12.10 22.03 -14.43
N GLY A 132 12.76 21.74 -15.55
CA GLY A 132 12.98 22.68 -16.66
C GLY A 132 11.91 22.66 -17.75
N LEU A 133 10.87 21.82 -17.63
CA LEU A 133 9.79 21.79 -18.61
C LEU A 133 8.92 23.05 -18.52
N SER A 134 8.28 23.40 -19.64
CA SER A 134 7.30 24.50 -19.66
C SER A 134 5.97 24.07 -19.05
N GLY A 135 5.54 22.83 -19.34
CA GLY A 135 4.40 22.21 -18.67
C GLY A 135 4.68 21.86 -17.21
N LEU A 136 3.61 21.66 -16.42
CA LEU A 136 3.73 21.27 -15.02
C LEU A 136 3.96 19.77 -14.91
N ALA A 137 5.14 19.39 -14.40
CA ALA A 137 5.47 18.00 -14.09
C ALA A 137 5.24 17.69 -12.60
N ASP A 138 4.59 16.56 -12.33
CA ASP A 138 4.43 15.98 -11.00
C ASP A 138 4.96 14.54 -11.00
N ALA A 139 5.84 14.25 -10.05
CA ALA A 139 6.48 12.96 -9.84
C ALA A 139 6.48 12.62 -8.33
N GLY A 140 5.40 12.99 -7.64
CA GLY A 140 5.16 12.63 -6.24
C GLY A 140 4.59 11.22 -6.05
N GLY A 141 4.53 10.81 -4.79
CA GLY A 141 3.92 9.55 -4.38
C GLY A 141 4.86 8.34 -4.41
N PRO A 142 4.32 7.11 -4.20
CA PRO A 142 5.11 5.88 -4.05
C PRO A 142 5.59 5.28 -5.38
N VAL A 143 5.11 5.76 -6.53
CA VAL A 143 5.42 5.20 -7.85
C VAL A 143 6.53 5.98 -8.54
N HIS A 144 7.77 5.72 -8.12
CA HIS A 144 8.96 6.51 -8.51
C HIS A 144 9.32 6.50 -10.00
N HIS A 145 8.81 5.54 -10.77
CA HIS A 145 9.14 5.39 -12.19
C HIS A 145 8.14 6.10 -13.11
N LEU A 146 7.12 6.76 -12.56
CA LEU A 146 6.11 7.50 -13.31
C LEU A 146 6.21 8.99 -13.00
N ALA A 147 5.94 9.80 -14.02
CA ALA A 147 5.67 11.23 -13.87
C ALA A 147 4.48 11.62 -14.74
N THR A 148 3.75 12.63 -14.29
CA THR A 148 2.60 13.19 -15.00
C THR A 148 2.94 14.59 -15.48
N ILE A 149 2.52 14.94 -16.69
CA ILE A 149 2.75 16.27 -17.28
C ILE A 149 1.40 16.89 -17.62
N MET A 150 1.22 18.14 -17.21
CA MET A 150 0.09 18.99 -17.56
C MET A 150 0.53 20.10 -18.49
N GLU A 151 -0.27 20.38 -19.51
CA GLU A 151 -0.06 21.45 -20.49
C GLU A 151 1.36 21.43 -21.12
N PRO A 152 1.82 20.27 -21.66
CA PRO A 152 3.15 20.18 -22.26
C PRO A 152 3.27 21.06 -23.51
N SER A 153 4.41 21.73 -23.66
CA SER A 153 4.78 22.38 -24.91
C SER A 153 5.33 21.37 -25.93
N GLY A 154 5.38 21.76 -27.22
CA GLY A 154 6.05 20.94 -28.24
C GLY A 154 7.54 20.70 -27.96
N LYS A 155 8.21 21.59 -27.23
CA LYS A 155 9.59 21.39 -26.78
C LYS A 155 9.68 20.32 -25.69
N ASP A 156 8.72 20.31 -24.78
CA ASP A 156 8.65 19.31 -23.70
C ASP A 156 8.46 17.91 -24.30
N LEU A 157 7.56 17.76 -25.28
CA LEU A 157 7.36 16.51 -26.01
C LEU A 157 8.65 16.01 -26.69
N ASN A 158 9.34 16.90 -27.43
CA ASN A 158 10.59 16.54 -28.09
C ASN A 158 11.68 16.12 -27.09
N TYR A 159 11.76 16.80 -25.94
CA TYR A 159 12.68 16.43 -24.87
C TYR A 159 12.36 15.04 -24.32
N LEU A 160 11.09 14.79 -23.96
CA LEU A 160 10.66 13.53 -23.35
C LEU A 160 10.86 12.34 -24.29
N HIS A 161 10.50 12.46 -25.57
CA HIS A 161 10.69 11.39 -26.55
C HIS A 161 12.16 11.13 -26.89
N ALA A 162 13.02 12.15 -26.83
CA ALA A 162 14.44 12.01 -27.10
C ALA A 162 15.26 11.58 -25.87
N HIS A 163 14.67 11.61 -24.66
CA HIS A 163 15.42 11.37 -23.44
C HIS A 163 15.87 9.91 -23.34
N PRO A 164 17.18 9.62 -23.17
CA PRO A 164 17.71 8.26 -23.26
C PRO A 164 17.22 7.32 -22.15
N HIS A 165 16.67 7.87 -21.07
CA HIS A 165 16.19 7.13 -19.91
C HIS A 165 14.65 7.13 -19.75
N VAL A 166 13.92 7.72 -20.69
CA VAL A 166 12.47 7.55 -20.78
C VAL A 166 12.18 6.28 -21.58
N SER A 167 11.26 5.44 -21.08
CA SER A 167 10.83 4.20 -21.73
C SER A 167 9.47 4.33 -22.43
N GLY A 168 8.62 5.26 -21.99
CA GLY A 168 7.32 5.50 -22.59
C GLY A 168 6.78 6.90 -22.30
N VAL A 169 6.01 7.42 -23.24
CA VAL A 169 5.25 8.68 -23.13
C VAL A 169 3.85 8.37 -23.68
N TYR A 170 2.84 8.47 -22.84
CA TYR A 170 1.45 8.14 -23.18
C TYR A 170 0.60 9.38 -23.04
N SER A 171 -0.16 9.71 -24.09
CA SER A 171 -1.17 10.76 -24.06
C SER A 171 -2.37 10.38 -23.20
N ARG A 172 -3.13 11.40 -22.78
CA ARG A 172 -4.41 11.19 -22.11
C ARG A 172 -5.33 10.25 -22.90
N GLU A 173 -5.43 10.45 -24.20
CA GLU A 173 -6.28 9.66 -25.09
C GLU A 173 -5.82 8.19 -25.13
N GLU A 174 -4.52 7.92 -25.20
CA GLU A 174 -3.98 6.55 -25.14
C GLU A 174 -4.26 5.87 -23.79
N ILE A 175 -4.18 6.62 -22.67
CA ILE A 175 -4.50 6.09 -21.34
C ILE A 175 -5.99 5.73 -21.25
N LEU A 176 -6.87 6.64 -21.67
CA LEU A 176 -8.31 6.42 -21.68
C LEU A 176 -8.69 5.19 -22.53
N GLU A 177 -8.08 5.05 -23.71
CA GLU A 177 -8.32 3.92 -24.61
C GLU A 177 -7.79 2.61 -24.02
N THR A 178 -6.56 2.60 -23.51
CA THR A 178 -5.92 1.39 -22.95
C THR A 178 -6.76 0.81 -21.82
N PHE A 179 -7.14 1.64 -20.84
CA PHE A 179 -7.83 1.19 -19.64
C PHE A 179 -9.36 1.27 -19.76
N GLN A 180 -9.88 1.53 -20.97
CA GLN A 180 -11.32 1.61 -21.27
C GLN A 180 -12.09 2.54 -20.32
N MET A 181 -11.47 3.67 -19.98
CA MET A 181 -11.99 4.59 -18.98
C MET A 181 -13.03 5.55 -19.57
N SER A 182 -13.95 6.01 -18.73
CA SER A 182 -14.99 6.93 -19.16
C SER A 182 -14.43 8.34 -19.43
N LEU A 183 -15.11 9.11 -20.28
CA LEU A 183 -14.79 10.52 -20.50
C LEU A 183 -14.95 11.38 -19.23
N GLU A 184 -15.71 10.93 -18.23
CA GLU A 184 -15.86 11.63 -16.96
C GLU A 184 -14.54 11.64 -16.15
N ASN A 185 -13.70 10.62 -16.35
CA ASN A 185 -12.36 10.53 -15.75
C ASN A 185 -11.34 11.46 -16.42
N LYS A 186 -11.66 12.09 -17.56
CA LYS A 186 -10.71 12.89 -18.35
C LYS A 186 -10.02 13.99 -17.54
N LYS A 187 -10.73 14.59 -16.58
CA LYS A 187 -10.20 15.67 -15.71
C LYS A 187 -9.11 15.18 -14.74
N ASP A 188 -9.17 13.91 -14.37
CA ASP A 188 -8.35 13.27 -13.34
C ASP A 188 -7.09 12.62 -13.93
N ILE A 189 -7.03 12.50 -15.25
CA ILE A 189 -5.91 11.94 -16.02
C ILE A 189 -5.06 13.09 -16.58
N PRO A 190 -3.72 12.98 -16.51
CA PRO A 190 -2.83 14.02 -17.00
C PRO A 190 -2.85 14.15 -18.52
N ASP A 191 -2.27 15.23 -19.06
CA ASP A 191 -2.09 15.35 -20.51
C ASP A 191 -1.12 14.29 -21.04
N LEU A 192 -0.05 14.03 -20.28
CA LEU A 192 0.89 12.95 -20.52
C LEU A 192 1.20 12.17 -19.24
N LEU A 193 1.39 10.87 -19.40
CA LEU A 193 2.07 10.01 -18.44
C LEU A 193 3.42 9.59 -19.03
N VAL A 194 4.49 9.74 -18.26
CA VAL A 194 5.86 9.44 -18.67
C VAL A 194 6.39 8.32 -17.78
N ILE A 195 7.05 7.35 -18.41
CA ILE A 195 7.62 6.17 -17.74
C ILE A 195 9.14 6.22 -17.86
N ALA A 196 9.84 6.04 -16.75
CA ALA A 196 11.29 5.90 -16.72
C ALA A 196 11.72 4.47 -17.05
N LYS A 197 12.92 4.32 -17.63
CA LYS A 197 13.60 3.02 -17.73
C LYS A 197 13.91 2.47 -16.32
N PRO A 198 14.02 1.14 -16.16
CA PRO A 198 14.40 0.53 -14.88
C PRO A 198 15.65 1.18 -14.28
N GLY A 199 15.60 1.49 -12.99
CA GLY A 199 16.69 2.12 -12.24
C GLY A 199 16.66 3.66 -12.28
N TYR A 200 15.80 4.27 -13.08
CA TYR A 200 15.66 5.73 -13.15
C TYR A 200 14.37 6.21 -12.48
N THR A 201 14.42 7.41 -11.91
CA THR A 201 13.27 8.11 -11.30
C THR A 201 13.17 9.54 -11.85
N PHE A 202 12.06 10.21 -11.62
CA PHE A 202 11.85 11.59 -12.02
C PHE A 202 12.03 12.56 -10.86
N ARG A 203 12.56 13.75 -11.16
CA ARG A 203 12.54 14.91 -10.27
C ARG A 203 11.61 15.97 -10.84
N ALA A 204 10.55 16.27 -10.11
CA ALA A 204 9.54 17.26 -10.45
C ALA A 204 8.85 17.78 -9.17
N LEU A 205 7.67 18.38 -9.29
CA LEU A 205 6.82 18.66 -8.13
C LEU A 205 6.53 17.33 -7.39
N GLY A 206 6.47 17.38 -6.05
CA GLY A 206 6.12 16.22 -5.23
C GLY A 206 7.25 15.19 -5.01
N SER A 207 8.35 15.26 -5.76
CA SER A 207 9.47 14.33 -5.61
C SER A 207 10.15 14.44 -4.25
N CYS A 208 10.61 13.31 -3.72
CA CYS A 208 11.39 13.28 -2.49
C CYS A 208 12.80 13.85 -2.73
N ILE A 209 13.30 14.66 -1.80
CA ILE A 209 14.66 15.22 -1.85
C ILE A 209 15.72 14.29 -1.25
N ARG A 210 15.31 13.17 -0.64
CA ARG A 210 16.23 12.21 -0.03
C ARG A 210 16.90 11.34 -1.10
N PRO A 211 18.17 10.98 -0.94
CA PRO A 211 18.83 10.02 -1.84
C PRO A 211 18.10 8.68 -1.87
N TYR A 212 18.04 8.08 -3.06
CA TYR A 212 17.52 6.73 -3.27
C TYR A 212 18.68 5.75 -3.50
N HIS A 213 18.68 4.62 -2.79
CA HIS A 213 19.63 3.54 -3.03
C HIS A 213 19.05 2.47 -3.96
N PHE A 214 17.79 2.11 -3.71
CA PHE A 214 17.02 1.18 -4.53
C PHE A 214 15.65 1.78 -4.88
N LEU A 215 15.06 1.33 -5.98
CA LEU A 215 13.71 1.65 -6.42
C LEU A 215 12.89 0.36 -6.57
N PRO A 216 11.56 0.40 -6.44
CA PRO A 216 10.71 -0.71 -6.86
C PRO A 216 10.99 -1.07 -8.32
N GLY A 217 11.21 -2.35 -8.60
CA GLY A 217 11.31 -2.86 -9.97
C GLY A 217 9.94 -2.84 -10.67
N GLN A 218 9.94 -2.72 -12.00
CA GLN A 218 8.76 -2.93 -12.83
C GLN A 218 8.55 -4.44 -13.04
N ASN A 219 8.16 -5.13 -11.97
CA ASN A 219 8.07 -6.60 -11.94
C ASN A 219 6.82 -7.07 -12.70
N GLU A 220 7.00 -7.89 -13.75
CA GLU A 220 5.86 -8.49 -14.48
C GLU A 220 5.13 -9.55 -13.67
N LYS A 221 5.85 -10.18 -12.75
CA LYS A 221 5.33 -11.21 -11.86
C LYS A 221 5.81 -10.98 -10.44
N ILE A 222 5.00 -11.41 -9.49
CA ILE A 222 5.31 -11.36 -8.06
C ILE A 222 5.19 -12.74 -7.40
N PRO A 223 5.98 -13.01 -6.35
CA PRO A 223 5.94 -14.29 -5.65
C PRO A 223 4.73 -14.39 -4.72
N ILE A 224 4.10 -15.55 -4.68
CA ILE A 224 3.02 -15.90 -3.77
C ILE A 224 3.13 -17.33 -3.21
N SER A 225 2.81 -17.48 -1.92
CA SER A 225 2.68 -18.77 -1.22
C SER A 225 1.33 -18.89 -0.50
N GLY A 226 0.90 -20.12 -0.22
CA GLY A 226 -0.30 -20.40 0.60
C GLY A 226 -1.63 -20.46 -0.15
N LEU A 227 -1.65 -20.24 -1.46
CA LEU A 227 -2.86 -20.34 -2.30
C LEU A 227 -2.74 -21.43 -3.37
N ASP A 228 -3.90 -21.98 -3.74
CA ASP A 228 -4.06 -23.01 -4.76
C ASP A 228 -3.50 -22.62 -6.15
N SER A 229 -3.47 -23.59 -7.07
CA SER A 229 -2.93 -23.38 -8.41
C SER A 229 -3.82 -22.57 -9.35
N SER A 230 -5.03 -22.18 -8.95
CA SER A 230 -5.96 -21.42 -9.79
C SER A 230 -5.66 -19.92 -9.80
N VAL A 231 -4.81 -19.44 -8.88
CA VAL A 231 -4.41 -18.03 -8.82
C VAL A 231 -3.31 -17.81 -9.85
N HIS A 232 -3.53 -16.97 -10.85
CA HIS A 232 -2.58 -16.71 -11.93
C HIS A 232 -2.26 -15.23 -12.10
N ASP A 233 -3.18 -14.36 -11.69
CA ASP A 233 -3.05 -12.92 -11.69
C ASP A 233 -3.13 -12.35 -10.26
N ILE A 234 -2.56 -11.16 -10.04
CA ILE A 234 -2.63 -10.44 -8.77
C ILE A 234 -4.09 -10.25 -8.30
N THR A 235 -5.01 -10.10 -9.25
CA THR A 235 -6.44 -9.95 -8.96
C THR A 235 -7.12 -11.24 -8.51
N ASP A 236 -6.53 -12.41 -8.76
CA ASP A 236 -7.06 -13.69 -8.29
C ASP A 236 -6.80 -13.91 -6.79
N ILE A 237 -5.87 -13.16 -6.18
CA ILE A 237 -5.44 -13.35 -4.79
C ILE A 237 -6.61 -13.16 -3.83
N SER A 238 -7.40 -12.10 -3.99
CA SER A 238 -8.58 -11.83 -3.15
C SER A 238 -9.53 -13.02 -3.11
N GLY A 239 -9.88 -13.57 -4.28
CA GLY A 239 -10.73 -14.74 -4.39
C GLY A 239 -10.12 -16.00 -3.78
N GLY A 240 -8.80 -16.19 -3.92
CA GLY A 240 -8.09 -17.31 -3.30
C GLY A 240 -8.08 -17.24 -1.77
N VAL A 241 -7.85 -16.05 -1.20
CA VAL A 241 -7.92 -15.83 0.25
C VAL A 241 -9.33 -16.08 0.77
N LEU A 242 -10.35 -15.57 0.08
CA LEU A 242 -11.75 -15.79 0.47
C LEU A 242 -12.12 -17.28 0.47
N ARG A 243 -11.65 -18.07 -0.51
CA ARG A 243 -11.85 -19.53 -0.51
C ARG A 243 -11.14 -20.22 0.65
N SER A 244 -9.93 -19.80 1.00
CA SER A 244 -9.20 -20.33 2.18
C SER A 244 -10.00 -20.10 3.46
N LEU A 245 -10.56 -18.90 3.63
CA LEU A 245 -11.37 -18.50 4.78
C LEU A 245 -12.65 -19.34 4.97
N GLU A 246 -13.17 -20.00 3.93
CA GLU A 246 -14.32 -20.91 4.05
C GLU A 246 -14.01 -22.14 4.91
N SER A 247 -12.73 -22.48 5.10
CA SER A 247 -12.29 -23.69 5.80
C SER A 247 -11.43 -23.45 7.03
N GLU A 248 -10.66 -22.37 7.07
CA GLU A 248 -9.70 -22.09 8.13
C GLU A 248 -9.40 -20.60 8.30
N LYS A 249 -8.90 -20.21 9.47
CA LYS A 249 -8.42 -18.83 9.68
C LYS A 249 -7.27 -18.56 8.72
N THR A 250 -7.28 -17.41 8.06
CA THR A 250 -6.30 -17.10 7.02
C THR A 250 -5.63 -15.75 7.30
N ALA A 251 -4.29 -15.74 7.26
CA ALA A 251 -3.49 -14.53 7.37
C ALA A 251 -2.91 -14.14 6.00
N LEU A 252 -3.35 -13.01 5.44
CA LEU A 252 -2.74 -12.41 4.25
C LEU A 252 -1.54 -11.56 4.68
N ILE A 253 -0.35 -12.00 4.32
CA ILE A 253 0.93 -11.35 4.65
C ILE A 253 1.50 -10.68 3.40
N ILE A 254 1.56 -9.36 3.40
CA ILE A 254 2.12 -8.55 2.31
C ILE A 254 3.50 -8.03 2.71
N ILE A 255 4.54 -8.42 1.98
CA ILE A 255 5.93 -8.03 2.28
C ILE A 255 6.45 -7.14 1.15
N GLU A 256 6.73 -5.88 1.46
CA GLU A 256 7.25 -4.97 0.46
C GLU A 256 8.72 -5.22 0.14
N GLY A 257 9.07 -5.21 -1.16
CA GLY A 257 10.44 -5.41 -1.62
C GLY A 257 10.84 -6.86 -1.83
N LEU A 258 9.98 -7.80 -1.46
CA LEU A 258 10.19 -9.24 -1.64
C LEU A 258 9.95 -9.64 -3.09
N GLY A 259 11.03 -10.04 -3.76
CA GLY A 259 11.05 -10.46 -5.16
C GLY A 259 11.15 -11.98 -5.34
N THR A 260 11.30 -12.38 -6.60
CA THR A 260 11.34 -13.77 -7.03
C THR A 260 12.50 -14.56 -6.42
N ASP A 261 13.65 -13.91 -6.27
CA ASP A 261 14.86 -14.54 -5.72
C ASP A 261 14.77 -14.72 -4.20
N ASP A 262 13.89 -13.96 -3.53
CA ASP A 262 13.75 -13.94 -2.08
C ASP A 262 12.73 -14.98 -1.58
N LEU A 263 11.72 -15.28 -2.40
CA LEU A 263 10.69 -16.28 -2.12
C LEU A 263 10.49 -17.16 -3.36
N PRO A 264 11.19 -18.31 -3.46
CA PRO A 264 11.13 -19.20 -4.62
C PRO A 264 9.84 -20.03 -4.58
N CYS A 265 8.72 -19.37 -4.82
CA CYS A 265 7.37 -19.94 -4.78
C CYS A 265 6.66 -19.73 -6.13
N ARG A 266 5.33 -19.91 -6.12
CA ARG A 266 4.53 -19.70 -7.33
C ARG A 266 4.53 -18.22 -7.69
N MET A 267 4.56 -17.94 -8.98
CA MET A 267 4.54 -16.58 -9.51
C MET A 267 3.18 -16.27 -10.12
N VAL A 268 2.67 -15.06 -9.86
CA VAL A 268 1.44 -14.55 -10.48
C VAL A 268 1.73 -13.29 -11.28
N SER A 269 0.94 -13.04 -12.31
CA SER A 269 0.97 -11.80 -13.09
C SER A 269 0.74 -10.59 -12.18
N ASN A 270 1.53 -9.54 -12.36
CA ASN A 270 1.50 -8.29 -11.60
C ASN A 270 1.26 -7.10 -12.54
N SER A 271 0.39 -7.29 -13.53
CA SER A 271 0.25 -6.37 -14.66
C SER A 271 -1.21 -6.07 -14.98
N ASP A 272 -1.47 -4.84 -15.42
CA ASP A 272 -2.71 -4.45 -16.11
C ASP A 272 -2.31 -3.77 -17.42
N HIS A 273 -2.51 -4.44 -18.57
CA HIS A 273 -1.95 -4.02 -19.86
C HIS A 273 -0.42 -3.80 -19.82
N TRP A 274 0.05 -2.58 -20.11
CA TRP A 274 1.45 -2.19 -20.00
C TRP A 274 1.83 -1.73 -18.59
N TYR A 275 0.84 -1.46 -17.72
CA TYR A 275 1.09 -1.04 -16.35
C TYR A 275 1.61 -2.22 -15.54
N ARG A 276 2.63 -1.95 -14.73
CA ARG A 276 3.21 -2.90 -13.78
C ARG A 276 2.99 -2.33 -12.40
N TYR A 277 2.30 -3.08 -11.54
CA TYR A 277 2.10 -2.63 -10.17
C TYR A 277 3.44 -2.56 -9.45
N THR A 278 3.57 -1.57 -8.59
CA THR A 278 4.71 -1.40 -7.69
C THR A 278 4.19 -1.13 -6.29
N MET A 279 5.07 -1.07 -5.27
CA MET A 279 4.77 -0.93 -3.83
C MET A 279 3.96 0.33 -3.47
N SER A 280 2.74 0.41 -3.98
CA SER A 280 1.82 1.54 -3.97
C SER A 280 0.41 1.06 -3.62
N CYS A 281 -0.47 2.00 -3.31
CA CYS A 281 -1.81 1.67 -2.84
C CYS A 281 -2.59 0.85 -3.88
N GLU A 282 -2.36 1.08 -5.17
CA GLU A 282 -3.03 0.39 -6.27
C GLU A 282 -2.69 -1.11 -6.30
N GLN A 283 -1.46 -1.49 -5.92
CA GLN A 283 -1.08 -2.90 -5.82
C GLN A 283 -1.78 -3.59 -4.64
N TYR A 284 -1.81 -2.92 -3.49
CA TYR A 284 -2.56 -3.41 -2.32
C TYR A 284 -4.04 -3.58 -2.65
N LEU A 285 -4.63 -2.63 -3.37
CA LEU A 285 -6.03 -2.72 -3.80
C LEU A 285 -6.27 -3.83 -4.81
N ALA A 286 -5.35 -4.06 -5.76
CA ALA A 286 -5.48 -5.21 -6.67
C ALA A 286 -5.49 -6.53 -5.89
N ILE A 287 -4.58 -6.68 -4.91
CA ILE A 287 -4.49 -7.85 -4.03
C ILE A 287 -5.79 -8.05 -3.24
N THR A 288 -6.31 -7.00 -2.61
CA THR A 288 -7.42 -7.14 -1.65
C THR A 288 -8.81 -7.03 -2.28
N THR A 289 -8.97 -6.30 -3.38
CA THR A 289 -10.27 -6.17 -4.07
C THR A 289 -10.46 -7.16 -5.21
N GLY A 290 -9.37 -7.76 -5.70
CA GLY A 290 -9.40 -8.59 -6.89
C GLY A 290 -9.77 -7.82 -8.17
N LYS A 291 -9.47 -6.51 -8.20
CA LYS A 291 -9.78 -5.63 -9.34
C LYS A 291 -8.54 -4.93 -9.85
N HIS A 292 -8.39 -4.92 -11.16
CA HIS A 292 -7.33 -4.16 -11.81
C HIS A 292 -7.50 -2.65 -11.65
N ILE A 293 -6.42 -1.89 -11.88
CA ILE A 293 -6.39 -0.43 -11.73
C ILE A 293 -7.34 0.25 -12.71
N SER A 294 -7.54 -0.32 -13.90
CA SER A 294 -8.61 0.07 -14.85
C SER A 294 -10.02 0.09 -14.24
N SER A 295 -10.27 -0.75 -13.24
CA SER A 295 -11.55 -0.83 -12.53
C SER A 295 -11.58 -0.02 -11.23
N GLN A 296 -10.50 0.69 -10.91
CA GLN A 296 -10.39 1.55 -9.74
C GLN A 296 -10.62 3.02 -10.12
N PRO A 297 -11.05 3.87 -9.17
CA PRO A 297 -11.30 5.28 -9.44
C PRO A 297 -10.02 6.11 -9.61
N TRP A 298 -8.85 5.57 -9.29
CA TRP A 298 -7.55 6.24 -9.35
C TRP A 298 -6.66 5.58 -10.42
N PRO A 299 -6.72 6.04 -11.68
CA PRO A 299 -5.90 5.48 -12.75
C PRO A 299 -4.40 5.76 -12.60
N PRO A 300 -3.54 5.14 -13.44
CA PRO A 300 -2.15 5.53 -13.54
C PRO A 300 -1.99 7.04 -13.78
N GLY A 301 -1.19 7.69 -12.92
CA GLY A 301 -0.99 9.13 -12.99
C GLY A 301 -2.17 9.97 -12.49
N TYR A 302 -3.09 9.38 -11.71
CA TYR A 302 -4.20 10.10 -11.10
C TYR A 302 -3.74 11.40 -10.43
N ARG A 303 -4.39 12.50 -10.81
CA ARG A 303 -4.07 13.86 -10.33
C ARG A 303 -4.62 14.13 -8.93
N GLY A 304 -4.31 13.26 -7.96
CA GLY A 304 -4.92 13.29 -6.63
C GLY A 304 -4.80 14.63 -5.88
N PHE A 305 -3.76 15.42 -6.18
CA PHE A 305 -3.55 16.75 -5.59
C PHE A 305 -4.68 17.74 -5.89
N ILE A 306 -5.43 17.59 -6.99
CA ILE A 306 -6.56 18.49 -7.30
C ILE A 306 -7.76 18.26 -6.36
N HIS A 307 -7.82 17.08 -5.74
CA HIS A 307 -8.86 16.69 -4.79
C HIS A 307 -8.41 16.85 -3.34
N ASP A 308 -7.15 17.18 -3.11
CA ASP A 308 -6.55 17.32 -1.78
C ASP A 308 -6.78 18.73 -1.18
N GLY A 309 -8.06 19.04 -0.94
CA GLY A 309 -8.49 20.31 -0.38
C GLY A 309 -9.05 20.20 1.04
N MET A 310 -9.28 21.36 1.69
CA MET A 310 -9.85 21.46 3.05
C MET A 310 -11.21 20.77 3.25
N LYS A 311 -11.93 20.47 2.16
CA LYS A 311 -13.26 19.83 2.18
C LYS A 311 -13.20 18.34 1.83
N LYS A 312 -12.00 17.79 1.66
CA LYS A 312 -11.81 16.40 1.30
C LYS A 312 -12.44 15.47 2.33
N ALA A 313 -13.19 14.49 1.84
CA ALA A 313 -13.62 13.36 2.64
C ALA A 313 -12.42 12.45 2.90
N TYR A 314 -12.38 11.84 4.08
CA TYR A 314 -11.29 10.94 4.50
C TYR A 314 -9.91 11.63 4.56
N PRO A 315 -9.75 12.71 5.35
CA PRO A 315 -8.49 13.48 5.40
C PRO A 315 -7.29 12.69 5.96
N PHE A 316 -7.52 11.51 6.54
CA PHE A 316 -6.46 10.65 7.05
C PHE A 316 -6.05 9.53 6.08
N SER A 317 -6.66 9.47 4.88
CA SER A 317 -6.48 8.39 3.89
C SER A 317 -5.62 8.80 2.68
N GLY A 318 -4.64 9.70 2.87
CA GLY A 318 -3.74 10.10 1.78
C GLY A 318 -4.50 10.78 0.66
N ILE A 319 -4.22 10.47 -0.61
CA ILE A 319 -4.88 11.06 -1.80
C ILE A 319 -6.31 10.55 -2.04
N ILE A 320 -6.74 9.54 -1.29
CA ILE A 320 -8.02 8.87 -1.48
C ILE A 320 -9.15 9.68 -0.84
N ASP A 321 -10.20 9.93 -1.62
CA ASP A 321 -11.39 10.70 -1.26
C ASP A 321 -12.64 9.84 -1.06
N GLN A 322 -12.54 8.54 -1.34
CA GLN A 322 -13.57 7.53 -1.10
C GLN A 322 -12.93 6.21 -0.69
N ILE A 323 -13.45 5.57 0.36
CA ILE A 323 -12.93 4.28 0.79
C ILE A 323 -13.27 3.21 -0.27
N PRO A 324 -12.28 2.44 -0.74
CA PRO A 324 -12.50 1.36 -1.71
C PRO A 324 -13.49 0.32 -1.20
N HIS A 325 -14.29 -0.21 -2.13
CA HIS A 325 -15.27 -1.26 -1.86
C HIS A 325 -14.88 -2.61 -2.49
N GLY A 326 -15.30 -3.69 -1.83
CA GLY A 326 -15.07 -5.08 -2.25
C GLY A 326 -13.71 -5.62 -1.82
N THR A 327 -13.14 -5.08 -0.75
CA THR A 327 -11.91 -5.62 -0.14
C THR A 327 -12.22 -6.90 0.64
N ILE A 328 -11.23 -7.79 0.84
CA ILE A 328 -11.40 -9.07 1.56
C ILE A 328 -12.09 -8.85 2.93
N GLY A 329 -11.61 -7.91 3.74
CA GLY A 329 -12.17 -7.66 5.09
C GLY A 329 -13.60 -7.11 5.07
N GLU A 330 -13.97 -6.37 4.01
CA GLU A 330 -15.34 -5.89 3.86
C GLU A 330 -16.30 -7.05 3.47
N ILE A 331 -15.87 -7.88 2.52
CA ILE A 331 -16.64 -9.01 1.97
C ILE A 331 -16.80 -10.13 3.00
N TRP A 332 -15.74 -10.46 3.74
CA TRP A 332 -15.75 -11.55 4.71
C TRP A 332 -16.77 -11.30 5.82
N PRO A 333 -17.74 -12.19 6.08
CA PRO A 333 -18.76 -11.96 7.10
C PRO A 333 -18.25 -12.13 8.53
N GLY A 334 -17.19 -12.92 8.74
CA GLY A 334 -16.58 -13.14 10.05
C GLY A 334 -15.69 -11.99 10.50
N LYS A 335 -15.05 -12.16 11.66
CA LYS A 335 -14.21 -11.12 12.26
C LYS A 335 -12.93 -10.91 11.45
N SER A 336 -12.56 -9.66 11.23
CA SER A 336 -11.38 -9.30 10.46
C SER A 336 -10.53 -8.23 11.14
N ALA A 337 -9.21 -8.36 11.00
CA ALA A 337 -8.26 -7.36 11.48
C ALA A 337 -7.13 -7.11 10.48
N ALA A 338 -6.49 -5.95 10.57
CA ALA A 338 -5.28 -5.62 9.82
C ALA A 338 -4.26 -4.89 10.69
N VAL A 339 -2.98 -5.19 10.50
CA VAL A 339 -1.87 -4.48 11.16
C VAL A 339 -0.76 -4.20 10.15
N GLY A 340 -0.23 -2.98 10.16
CA GLY A 340 0.66 -2.57 9.08
C GLY A 340 1.65 -1.46 9.39
N THR A 341 2.82 -1.54 8.75
CA THR A 341 3.83 -0.48 8.75
C THR A 341 3.72 0.43 7.53
N ARG A 342 2.66 0.30 6.72
CA ARG A 342 2.41 1.17 5.57
C ARG A 342 1.26 2.13 5.84
N SER A 343 1.61 3.30 6.39
CA SER A 343 0.66 4.40 6.66
C SER A 343 -0.25 4.64 5.47
N VAL A 344 -1.55 4.85 5.73
CA VAL A 344 -2.63 4.95 4.75
C VAL A 344 -3.00 3.63 4.06
N PHE A 345 -2.04 2.84 3.59
CA PHE A 345 -2.35 1.73 2.69
C PHE A 345 -3.07 0.61 3.44
N THR A 346 -2.65 0.31 4.67
CA THR A 346 -3.26 -0.75 5.49
C THR A 346 -4.77 -0.53 5.65
N HIS A 347 -5.20 0.63 6.15
CA HIS A 347 -6.63 0.85 6.43
C HIS A 347 -7.49 1.11 5.19
N VAL A 348 -6.88 1.63 4.12
CA VAL A 348 -7.57 1.83 2.85
C VAL A 348 -7.83 0.49 2.16
N SER A 349 -6.85 -0.42 2.18
CA SER A 349 -6.89 -1.64 1.37
C SER A 349 -7.43 -2.87 2.10
N SER A 350 -7.40 -2.92 3.44
CA SER A 350 -7.85 -4.10 4.18
C SER A 350 -9.36 -4.29 4.15
N GLY A 351 -10.11 -3.20 4.36
CA GLY A 351 -11.54 -3.23 4.67
C GLY A 351 -11.91 -3.88 6.01
N ALA A 352 -10.92 -4.19 6.84
CA ALA A 352 -11.11 -4.97 8.06
C ALA A 352 -11.92 -4.22 9.13
N ASP A 353 -12.50 -4.97 10.07
CA ASP A 353 -13.27 -4.42 11.19
C ASP A 353 -12.40 -3.57 12.11
N ILE A 354 -11.17 -4.02 12.33
CA ILE A 354 -10.10 -3.33 13.06
C ILE A 354 -8.90 -3.20 12.14
N THR A 355 -8.31 -2.01 12.05
CA THR A 355 -7.00 -1.81 11.46
C THR A 355 -6.12 -1.01 12.42
N ILE A 356 -4.89 -1.43 12.66
CA ILE A 356 -3.87 -0.63 13.34
C ILE A 356 -2.70 -0.41 12.39
N GLU A 357 -2.39 0.84 12.10
CA GLU A 357 -1.27 1.19 11.23
C GLU A 357 -0.34 2.20 11.88
N CYS A 358 0.89 2.27 11.36
CA CYS A 358 1.77 3.38 11.65
C CYS A 358 1.15 4.70 11.18
N LYS A 359 1.37 5.78 11.95
CA LYS A 359 1.05 7.13 11.50
C LYS A 359 2.34 7.87 11.22
N VAL A 360 2.61 8.10 9.95
CA VAL A 360 3.86 8.69 9.49
C VAL A 360 3.58 9.81 8.50
N CYS A 361 4.34 10.90 8.59
CA CYS A 361 4.36 11.95 7.57
C CYS A 361 5.79 12.13 7.07
N ASN A 362 6.04 12.00 5.76
CA ASN A 362 7.38 12.11 5.17
C ASN A 362 8.44 11.23 5.88
N GLN A 363 8.08 9.98 6.20
CA GLN A 363 8.91 9.02 6.96
C GLN A 363 9.26 9.48 8.40
N TYR A 364 8.64 10.54 8.92
CA TYR A 364 8.71 10.91 10.33
C TYR A 364 7.58 10.25 11.11
N ASN A 365 7.96 9.54 12.16
CA ASN A 365 7.06 8.86 13.07
C ASN A 365 6.20 9.88 13.83
N HIS A 366 4.88 9.85 13.58
CA HIS A 366 3.89 10.69 14.24
C HIS A 366 3.01 9.87 15.20
N GLY A 367 3.31 8.57 15.36
CA GLY A 367 2.63 7.65 16.27
C GLY A 367 1.92 6.51 15.56
N THR A 368 0.76 6.13 16.07
CA THR A 368 -0.06 5.00 15.59
C THR A 368 -1.51 5.43 15.41
N MET A 369 -2.23 4.76 14.51
CA MET A 369 -3.64 5.02 14.26
C MET A 369 -4.40 3.69 14.22
N ALA A 370 -5.44 3.57 15.04
CA ALA A 370 -6.44 2.53 14.88
C ALA A 370 -7.64 3.06 14.10
N ILE A 371 -8.19 2.25 13.22
CA ILE A 371 -9.43 2.49 12.48
C ILE A 371 -10.36 1.32 12.77
N PHE A 372 -11.64 1.58 13.02
CA PHE A 372 -12.62 0.52 13.22
C PHE A 372 -14.01 0.89 12.74
N SER A 373 -14.82 -0.14 12.46
CA SER A 373 -16.20 0.01 11.97
C SER A 373 -17.24 -0.55 12.95
N GLU A 374 -18.48 -0.10 12.81
CA GLU A 374 -19.62 -0.62 13.60
C GLU A 374 -19.92 -2.11 13.34
N LYS A 375 -19.49 -2.70 12.21
CA LYS A 375 -19.61 -4.15 11.96
C LYS A 375 -18.89 -4.97 13.03
N GLY A 376 -17.77 -4.45 13.54
CA GLY A 376 -17.04 -5.03 14.66
C GLY A 376 -17.75 -4.87 16.01
N ILE A 377 -18.79 -4.04 16.11
CA ILE A 377 -19.59 -3.83 17.33
C ILE A 377 -20.78 -4.80 17.38
N SER A 378 -21.42 -5.10 16.25
CA SER A 378 -22.65 -5.92 16.18
C SER A 378 -22.43 -7.44 16.31
N GLN A 379 -21.19 -7.92 16.41
CA GLN A 379 -20.89 -9.35 16.57
C GLN A 379 -20.61 -9.78 18.02
N GLN A 380 -20.85 -8.89 19.00
CA GLN A 380 -20.64 -9.16 20.43
C GLN A 380 -21.89 -8.98 21.30
N GLU A 381 -23.04 -8.66 20.70
CA GLU A 381 -24.37 -8.87 21.31
C GLU A 381 -24.94 -10.22 20.83
#